data_AF-A0A833E8E8-F1
#
_entry.id   AF-A0A833E8E8-F1
#
_cell.length_a   1.000
_cell.length_b   1.000
_cell.length_c   1.000
_cell.angle_alpha   90.00
_cell.angle_beta   90.00
_cell.angle_gamma   90.00
#
_symmetry.space_group_name_H-M   'P 1'
#
loop_
_entity.id
_entity.type
_entity.pdbx_description
1 polymer ?
#
loop_
_entity_poly.entity_id
_entity_poly.type
_entity_poly.pdbx_seq_one_letter_code
_entity_poly.pdbx_strand_id
1 'polypeptide(L)'
;MYKRVKGMVGIEAAIVLIAFVIVAAALAFVALNMGFFTTQKSKEVIARGLEEASSALEVDGSIIGKNDNKKMAGIAIPLKLATGRTPIDIKKTSIKIVTADKVVILSADDIKAVYNPNSTDPFEAATKGGGEAKAALIEYQGDGDTLIEEGEKWVLVLDLTKALGEGLDPYEKITVEVKPPAGAPLTVTRVVPPDLSETYVVLG
;
A
#
# COMPACT_ATOMS: atom_id res chain seq x y z
N MET A 1 -62.43 46.13 50.79
CA MET A 1 -62.14 45.41 49.53
C MET A 1 -61.06 44.37 49.82
N TYR A 2 -61.42 43.08 49.89
CA TYR A 2 -60.54 42.00 50.37
C TYR A 2 -59.39 41.72 49.38
N LYS A 3 -58.16 41.73 49.88
CA LYS A 3 -56.93 41.45 49.09
C LYS A 3 -56.69 39.94 49.10
N ARG A 4 -56.80 39.28 47.94
CA ARG A 4 -56.52 37.83 47.80
C ARG A 4 -55.04 37.56 48.01
N VAL A 5 -54.74 36.52 48.77
CA VAL A 5 -53.37 36.05 49.08
C VAL A 5 -52.83 35.30 47.85
N LYS A 6 -51.60 35.61 47.43
CA LYS A 6 -50.85 34.84 46.43
C LYS A 6 -50.50 33.48 47.03
N GLY A 7 -51.22 32.45 46.62
CA GLY A 7 -50.89 31.04 46.90
C GLY A 7 -50.02 30.45 45.81
N MET A 8 -49.00 29.69 46.24
CA MET A 8 -48.13 28.76 45.49
C MET A 8 -47.62 29.17 44.09
N VAL A 9 -46.31 29.42 44.04
CA VAL A 9 -45.47 29.41 42.81
C VAL A 9 -44.26 28.46 42.94
N GLY A 10 -44.15 27.74 44.06
CA GLY A 10 -42.99 26.92 44.38
C GLY A 10 -42.98 25.58 43.67
N ILE A 11 -44.16 24.96 43.49
CA ILE A 11 -44.27 23.66 42.84
C ILE A 11 -44.13 23.80 41.31
N GLU A 12 -44.65 24.88 40.73
CA GLU A 12 -44.48 25.19 39.31
C GLU A 12 -43.01 25.49 38.99
N ALA A 13 -42.33 26.28 39.84
CA ALA A 13 -40.90 26.53 39.69
C ALA A 13 -40.06 25.24 39.83
N ALA A 14 -40.45 24.33 40.72
CA ALA A 14 -39.77 23.04 40.89
C ALA A 14 -39.92 22.12 39.66
N ILE A 15 -41.11 22.08 39.05
CA ILE A 15 -41.35 21.29 37.82
C ILE A 15 -40.49 21.84 36.66
N VAL A 16 -40.43 23.17 36.50
CA VAL A 16 -39.59 23.81 35.48
C VAL A 16 -38.11 23.55 35.73
N LEU A 17 -37.65 23.58 36.99
CA LEU A 17 -36.27 23.25 37.35
C LEU A 17 -35.91 21.82 36.95
N ILE A 18 -36.77 20.83 37.26
CA ILE A 18 -36.55 19.43 36.90
C ILE A 18 -36.48 19.26 35.37
N ALA A 19 -37.41 19.86 34.64
CA ALA A 19 -37.41 19.80 33.18
C ALA A 19 -36.14 20.42 32.58
N PHE A 20 -35.68 21.56 33.11
CA PHE A 20 -34.46 22.21 32.65
C PHE A 20 -33.21 21.34 32.92
N VAL A 21 -33.11 20.73 34.11
CA VAL A 21 -32.00 19.84 34.45
C VAL A 21 -31.98 18.60 33.54
N ILE A 22 -33.15 18.02 33.24
CA ILE A 22 -33.24 16.87 32.33
C ILE A 22 -32.78 17.25 30.91
N VAL A 23 -33.23 18.39 30.39
CA VAL A 23 -32.81 18.87 29.06
C VAL A 23 -31.31 19.17 29.04
N ALA A 24 -30.78 19.81 30.09
CA ALA A 24 -29.35 20.08 30.21
C ALA A 24 -28.52 18.80 30.29
N ALA A 25 -28.96 17.80 31.05
CA ALA A 25 -28.30 16.50 31.16
C ALA A 25 -28.32 15.72 29.83
N ALA A 26 -29.45 15.72 29.13
CA ALA A 26 -29.57 15.09 27.81
C ALA A 26 -28.66 15.76 26.78
N LEU A 27 -28.61 17.11 26.77
CA LEU A 27 -27.71 17.87 25.90
C LEU A 27 -26.23 17.59 26.22
N ALA A 28 -25.87 17.53 27.50
CA ALA A 28 -24.51 17.20 27.94
C ALA A 28 -24.10 15.78 27.53
N PHE A 29 -25.00 14.80 27.66
CA PHE A 29 -24.75 13.42 27.24
C PHE A 29 -24.51 13.32 25.72
N VAL A 30 -25.34 13.99 24.92
CA VAL A 30 -25.17 14.03 23.45
C VAL A 30 -23.85 14.72 23.09
N ALA A 31 -23.55 15.87 23.71
CA ALA A 31 -22.31 16.60 23.48
C ALA A 31 -21.06 15.77 23.81
N LEU A 32 -21.08 15.02 24.92
CA LEU A 32 -19.98 14.14 25.32
C LEU A 32 -19.81 12.97 24.34
N ASN A 33 -20.88 12.30 23.94
CA ASN A 33 -20.80 11.18 23.02
C ASN A 33 -20.33 11.61 21.62
N MET A 34 -20.82 12.74 21.13
CA MET A 34 -20.34 13.34 19.88
C MET A 34 -18.88 13.82 20.02
N GLY A 35 -18.51 14.35 21.19
CA GLY A 35 -17.13 14.72 21.52
C GLY A 35 -16.19 13.52 21.49
N PHE A 36 -16.56 12.42 22.14
CA PHE A 36 -15.77 11.17 22.13
C PHE A 36 -15.67 10.59 20.72
N PHE A 37 -16.75 10.55 19.95
CA PHE A 37 -16.70 10.09 18.56
C PHE A 37 -15.75 10.95 17.71
N THR A 38 -15.84 12.28 17.82
CA THR A 38 -14.95 13.22 17.10
C THR A 38 -13.50 13.01 17.50
N THR A 39 -13.23 12.74 18.78
CA THR A 39 -11.87 12.52 19.31
C THR A 39 -11.31 11.18 18.83
N GLN A 40 -12.11 10.11 18.85
CA GLN A 40 -11.73 8.80 18.30
C GLN A 40 -11.46 8.88 16.80
N LYS A 41 -12.33 9.58 16.06
CA LYS A 41 -12.14 9.78 14.62
C LYS A 41 -10.88 10.60 14.31
N SER A 42 -10.60 11.62 15.11
CA SER A 42 -9.37 12.41 14.98
C SER A 42 -8.12 11.56 15.22
N LYS A 43 -8.12 10.69 16.24
CA LYS A 43 -7.03 9.75 16.50
C LYS A 43 -6.81 8.78 15.33
N GLU A 44 -7.89 8.22 14.77
CA GLU A 44 -7.83 7.33 13.62
C GLU A 44 -7.25 8.04 12.38
N VAL A 45 -7.69 9.28 12.10
CA VAL A 45 -7.17 10.06 10.96
C VAL A 45 -5.72 10.45 11.17
N ILE A 46 -5.30 10.81 12.38
CA ILE A 46 -3.89 11.10 12.70
C ILE A 46 -3.03 9.86 12.51
N ALA A 47 -3.48 8.70 13.01
CA ALA A 47 -2.76 7.44 12.86
C ALA A 47 -2.63 7.06 11.38
N ARG A 48 -3.74 7.07 10.62
CA ARG A 48 -3.72 6.78 9.18
C ARG A 48 -2.90 7.78 8.38
N GLY A 49 -2.96 9.07 8.73
CA GLY A 49 -2.14 10.09 8.08
C GLY A 49 -0.65 9.87 8.32
N LEU A 50 -0.28 9.41 9.52
CA LEU A 50 1.10 9.00 9.81
C LEU A 50 1.47 7.72 9.06
N GLU A 51 0.62 6.69 9.05
CA GLU A 51 0.84 5.45 8.29
C GLU A 51 1.04 5.72 6.79
N GLU A 52 0.22 6.58 6.19
CA GLU A 52 0.31 6.97 4.78
C GLU A 52 1.57 7.79 4.46
N ALA A 53 1.98 8.68 5.37
CA ALA A 53 3.19 9.48 5.18
C ALA A 53 4.48 8.70 5.48
N SER A 54 4.38 7.63 6.26
CA SER A 54 5.53 6.88 6.75
C SER A 54 5.80 5.62 5.93
N SER A 55 4.79 4.94 5.42
CA SER A 55 4.96 3.73 4.62
C SER A 55 5.55 4.08 3.26
N ALA A 56 6.80 3.68 3.02
CA ALA A 56 7.46 3.83 1.72
C ALA A 56 8.26 2.57 1.44
N LEU A 57 8.08 2.04 0.22
CA LEU A 57 8.95 1.02 -0.33
C LEU A 57 10.18 1.69 -0.93
N GLU A 58 11.34 1.08 -0.71
CA GLU A 58 12.61 1.52 -1.28
C GLU A 58 13.22 0.40 -2.13
N VAL A 59 13.99 0.79 -3.15
CA VAL A 59 14.78 -0.15 -3.94
C VAL A 59 16.04 -0.52 -3.16
N ASP A 60 16.26 -1.81 -2.90
CA ASP A 60 17.43 -2.31 -2.17
C ASP A 60 18.48 -2.90 -3.11
N GLY A 61 19.20 -2.03 -3.81
CA GLY A 61 20.32 -2.42 -4.67
C GLY A 61 20.04 -2.23 -6.15
N SER A 62 20.70 -3.05 -6.97
CA SER A 62 20.68 -2.90 -8.43
C SER A 62 19.50 -3.64 -9.05
N ILE A 63 18.87 -2.99 -10.03
CA ILE A 63 17.79 -3.60 -10.82
C ILE A 63 18.44 -4.45 -11.90
N ILE A 64 17.92 -5.66 -12.13
CA ILE A 64 18.48 -6.60 -13.10
C ILE A 64 17.44 -6.85 -14.19
N GLY A 65 17.83 -6.76 -15.45
CA GLY A 65 17.04 -7.20 -16.59
C GLY A 65 17.46 -8.58 -17.06
N LYS A 66 16.51 -9.42 -17.45
CA LYS A 66 16.74 -10.67 -18.18
C LYS A 66 16.48 -10.43 -19.66
N ASN A 67 17.46 -10.81 -20.47
CA ASN A 67 17.40 -10.77 -21.92
C ASN A 67 16.93 -12.12 -22.47
N ASP A 68 16.05 -12.10 -23.45
CA ASP A 68 15.69 -13.24 -24.27
C ASP A 68 15.69 -12.82 -25.75
N ASN A 69 16.52 -13.46 -26.57
CA ASN A 69 16.66 -13.18 -28.01
C ASN A 69 16.85 -11.70 -28.39
N LYS A 70 17.73 -10.97 -27.69
CA LYS A 70 18.05 -9.54 -27.89
C LYS A 70 16.92 -8.56 -27.57
N LYS A 71 15.92 -9.01 -26.81
CA LYS A 71 14.89 -8.17 -26.21
C LYS A 71 14.90 -8.37 -24.70
N MET A 72 14.58 -7.32 -23.96
CA MET A 72 14.43 -7.45 -22.52
C MET A 72 13.09 -8.15 -22.22
N ALA A 73 13.16 -9.37 -21.71
CA ALA A 73 11.99 -10.19 -21.41
C ALA A 73 11.55 -10.11 -19.94
N GLY A 74 12.43 -9.70 -19.03
CA GLY A 74 12.06 -9.54 -17.63
C GLY A 74 12.88 -8.52 -16.88
N ILE A 75 12.34 -8.04 -15.75
CA ILE A 75 13.02 -7.11 -14.83
C ILE A 75 12.85 -7.62 -13.40
N ALA A 76 13.92 -7.61 -12.61
CA ALA A 76 13.93 -7.88 -11.19
C ALA A 76 14.34 -6.61 -10.42
N ILE A 77 13.47 -6.14 -9.53
CA ILE A 77 13.66 -4.97 -8.69
C ILE A 77 13.71 -5.45 -7.23
N PRO A 78 14.87 -5.39 -6.55
CA PRO A 78 14.92 -5.67 -5.13
C PRO A 78 14.21 -4.56 -4.36
N LEU A 79 13.35 -4.94 -3.42
CA LEU A 79 12.51 -4.07 -2.61
C LEU A 79 12.78 -4.31 -1.13
N LYS A 80 12.76 -3.23 -0.36
CA LYS A 80 12.72 -3.26 1.10
C LYS A 80 11.72 -2.26 1.64
N LEU A 81 11.24 -2.48 2.85
CA LEU A 81 10.56 -1.44 3.61
C LEU A 81 11.59 -0.43 4.12
N ALA A 82 11.27 0.87 4.03
CA ALA A 82 12.06 1.88 4.73
C ALA A 82 12.10 1.58 6.24
N THR A 83 13.21 1.87 6.90
CA THR A 83 13.42 1.60 8.34
C THR A 83 12.40 2.34 9.22
N GLY A 84 11.85 1.67 10.24
CA GLY A 84 10.94 2.26 11.22
C GLY A 84 9.54 2.58 10.69
N ARG A 85 9.09 1.89 9.64
CA ARG A 85 7.77 2.09 9.00
C ARG A 85 6.84 0.90 9.26
N THR A 86 5.55 1.08 8.98
CA THR A 86 4.56 0.02 9.13
C THR A 86 4.66 -1.03 8.01
N PRO A 87 4.42 -2.32 8.31
CA PRO A 87 4.41 -3.37 7.30
C PRO A 87 3.44 -3.13 6.15
N ILE A 88 3.81 -3.57 4.95
CA ILE A 88 2.99 -3.40 3.73
C ILE A 88 2.47 -4.74 3.24
N ASP A 89 1.15 -4.86 3.06
CA ASP A 89 0.51 -6.06 2.51
C ASP A 89 0.65 -6.15 0.99
N ILE A 90 1.31 -7.21 0.54
CA ILE A 90 1.59 -7.50 -0.86
C ILE A 90 0.31 -7.82 -1.64
N LYS A 91 -0.67 -8.49 -1.02
CA LYS A 91 -1.89 -8.93 -1.73
C LYS A 91 -2.76 -7.77 -2.18
N LYS A 92 -2.58 -6.59 -1.58
CA LYS A 92 -3.33 -5.38 -1.93
C LYS A 92 -2.47 -4.37 -2.68
N THR A 93 -1.23 -4.73 -2.98
CA THR A 93 -0.32 -3.90 -3.77
C THR A 93 -0.68 -4.04 -5.24
N SER A 94 -0.66 -2.92 -5.96
CA SER A 94 -0.86 -2.88 -7.41
C SER A 94 0.41 -2.41 -8.10
N ILE A 95 0.69 -2.97 -9.27
CA ILE A 95 1.91 -2.65 -10.01
C ILE A 95 1.50 -2.13 -11.38
N LYS A 96 2.00 -0.96 -11.74
CA LYS A 96 1.76 -0.34 -13.04
C LYS A 96 3.05 -0.30 -13.83
N ILE A 97 3.00 -0.83 -15.05
CA ILE A 97 4.09 -0.82 -16.01
C ILE A 97 3.72 0.17 -17.11
N VAL A 98 4.61 1.12 -17.37
CA VAL A 98 4.47 2.16 -18.39
C VAL A 98 5.68 2.08 -19.32
N THR A 99 5.40 1.82 -20.58
CA THR A 99 6.35 1.88 -21.70
C THR A 99 5.94 3.03 -22.61
N ALA A 100 6.75 3.37 -23.63
CA ALA A 100 6.41 4.39 -24.63
C ALA A 100 5.03 4.17 -25.29
N ASP A 101 4.67 2.91 -25.57
CA ASP A 101 3.47 2.59 -26.36
C ASP A 101 2.32 1.97 -25.56
N LYS A 102 2.59 1.44 -24.35
CA LYS A 102 1.64 0.65 -23.58
C LYS A 102 1.68 0.99 -22.09
N VAL A 103 0.49 0.94 -21.47
CA VAL A 103 0.32 1.00 -20.01
C VAL A 103 -0.44 -0.25 -19.57
N VAL A 104 0.15 -1.01 -18.66
CA VAL A 104 -0.46 -2.22 -18.09
C VAL A 104 -0.51 -2.07 -16.59
N ILE A 105 -1.66 -2.35 -16.00
CA ILE A 105 -1.87 -2.36 -14.55
C ILE A 105 -2.09 -3.82 -14.15
N LEU A 106 -1.23 -4.31 -13.26
CA LEU A 106 -1.29 -5.63 -12.67
C LEU A 106 -1.95 -5.50 -11.29
N SER A 107 -3.02 -6.27 -11.11
CA SER A 107 -3.74 -6.37 -9.84
C SER A 107 -3.32 -7.64 -9.10
N ALA A 108 -3.85 -7.84 -7.90
CA ALA A 108 -3.50 -8.95 -7.02
C ALA A 108 -3.54 -10.35 -7.68
N ASP A 109 -4.45 -10.57 -8.63
CA ASP A 109 -4.59 -11.86 -9.33
C ASP A 109 -3.47 -12.12 -10.36
N ASP A 110 -2.84 -11.06 -10.89
CA ASP A 110 -1.71 -11.18 -11.82
C ASP A 110 -0.35 -11.30 -11.07
N ILE A 111 -0.35 -11.09 -9.75
CA ILE A 111 0.84 -11.04 -8.89
C ILE A 111 0.93 -12.33 -8.06
N LYS A 112 2.05 -13.03 -8.19
CA LYS A 112 2.32 -14.24 -7.41
C LYS A 112 3.29 -13.98 -6.27
N ALA A 113 2.93 -14.33 -5.04
CA ALA A 113 3.89 -14.38 -3.93
C ALA A 113 4.63 -15.73 -3.92
N VAL A 114 5.96 -15.70 -3.89
CA VAL A 114 6.83 -16.88 -3.79
C VAL A 114 7.70 -16.74 -2.56
N TYR A 115 7.56 -17.68 -1.62
CA TYR A 115 8.30 -17.68 -0.37
C TYR A 115 9.52 -18.59 -0.47
N ASN A 116 10.66 -18.10 0.02
CA ASN A 116 11.93 -18.83 0.10
C ASN A 116 12.20 -19.71 -1.14
N PRO A 117 12.45 -19.11 -2.31
CA PRO A 117 12.84 -19.89 -3.46
C PRO A 117 14.18 -20.53 -3.14
N ASN A 118 14.24 -21.86 -3.10
CA ASN A 118 15.51 -22.61 -3.05
C ASN A 118 16.35 -22.42 -4.36
N SER A 119 16.35 -21.23 -4.95
CA SER A 119 16.99 -20.79 -6.19
C SER A 119 17.50 -19.39 -6.00
N THR A 120 18.78 -19.16 -6.32
CA THR A 120 19.41 -17.83 -6.25
C THR A 120 18.97 -16.92 -7.40
N ASP A 121 18.45 -17.48 -8.50
CA ASP A 121 17.95 -16.69 -9.63
C ASP A 121 16.47 -16.29 -9.43
N PRO A 122 16.16 -14.97 -9.38
CA PRO A 122 14.79 -14.47 -9.23
C PRO A 122 13.88 -14.79 -10.41
N PHE A 123 14.41 -14.89 -11.63
CA PHE A 123 13.61 -15.18 -12.82
C PHE A 123 13.18 -16.64 -12.88
N GLU A 124 14.02 -17.57 -12.42
CA GLU A 124 13.67 -18.99 -12.26
C GLU A 124 12.79 -19.22 -11.03
N ALA A 125 12.97 -18.41 -9.98
CA ALA A 125 12.10 -18.45 -8.81
C ALA A 125 10.66 -18.00 -9.15
N ALA A 126 10.50 -17.02 -10.04
CA ALA A 126 9.19 -16.54 -10.49
C ALA A 126 8.36 -17.61 -11.24
N THR A 127 9.02 -18.53 -11.95
CA THR A 127 8.35 -19.59 -12.74
C THR A 127 7.95 -20.81 -11.90
N LYS A 128 8.50 -20.99 -10.69
CA LYS A 128 8.17 -22.12 -9.81
C LYS A 128 6.70 -22.09 -9.40
N GLY A 129 5.92 -23.05 -9.89
CA GLY A 129 4.49 -23.22 -9.61
C GLY A 129 3.55 -22.84 -10.76
N GLY A 130 4.02 -22.87 -12.01
CA GLY A 130 3.20 -23.17 -13.19
C GLY A 130 2.01 -22.26 -13.48
N GLY A 131 2.16 -20.93 -13.36
CA GLY A 131 1.09 -19.98 -13.64
C GLY A 131 1.48 -18.90 -14.64
N GLU A 132 0.46 -18.33 -15.30
CA GLU A 132 0.53 -17.17 -16.21
C GLU A 132 0.76 -15.83 -15.49
N ALA A 133 1.34 -15.85 -14.28
CA ALA A 133 1.56 -14.64 -13.50
C ALA A 133 2.50 -13.69 -14.27
N LYS A 134 2.08 -12.44 -14.40
CA LYS A 134 2.81 -11.37 -15.11
C LYS A 134 3.85 -10.71 -14.19
N ALA A 135 3.64 -10.80 -12.88
CA ALA A 135 4.57 -10.36 -11.85
C ALA A 135 4.67 -11.40 -10.73
N ALA A 136 5.84 -11.50 -10.11
CA ALA A 136 6.08 -12.30 -8.92
C ALA A 136 6.80 -11.46 -7.86
N LEU A 137 6.33 -11.49 -6.62
CA LEU A 137 7.03 -10.96 -5.47
C LEU A 137 7.65 -12.12 -4.71
N ILE A 138 8.97 -12.08 -4.59
CA ILE A 138 9.77 -13.20 -4.13
C ILE A 138 10.46 -12.81 -2.84
N GLU A 139 10.19 -13.56 -1.78
CA GLU A 139 10.80 -13.37 -0.48
C GLU A 139 12.09 -14.18 -0.40
N TYR A 140 13.22 -13.49 -0.23
CA TYR A 140 14.53 -14.12 -0.05
C TYR A 140 14.96 -14.18 1.41
N GLN A 141 14.49 -13.23 2.22
CA GLN A 141 14.70 -13.19 3.66
C GLN A 141 13.44 -12.66 4.31
N GLY A 142 12.84 -13.45 5.19
CA GLY A 142 11.65 -13.11 5.95
C GLY A 142 11.08 -14.35 6.64
N ASP A 143 9.83 -14.26 7.08
CA ASP A 143 9.17 -15.28 7.87
C ASP A 143 8.11 -16.12 7.11
N GLY A 144 7.92 -15.88 5.81
CA GLY A 144 6.98 -16.62 4.96
C GLY A 144 5.56 -16.06 4.94
N ASP A 145 5.34 -14.83 5.40
CA ASP A 145 4.05 -14.16 5.34
C ASP A 145 3.90 -13.21 4.13
N THR A 146 2.74 -12.54 4.00
CA THR A 146 2.45 -11.66 2.85
C THR A 146 2.64 -10.17 3.15
N LEU A 147 3.29 -9.87 4.25
CA LEU A 147 3.65 -8.54 4.67
C LEU A 147 5.12 -8.31 4.30
N ILE A 148 5.46 -7.08 3.95
CA ILE A 148 6.86 -6.65 3.84
C ILE A 148 7.17 -5.93 5.13
N GLU A 149 8.01 -6.54 5.96
CA GLU A 149 8.42 -6.00 7.25
C GLU A 149 9.84 -5.42 7.24
N GLU A 150 10.21 -4.76 8.33
CA GLU A 150 11.57 -4.24 8.50
C GLU A 150 12.57 -5.39 8.69
N GLY A 151 13.60 -5.41 7.85
CA GLY A 151 14.63 -6.46 7.86
C GLY A 151 14.40 -7.57 6.84
N GLU A 152 13.24 -7.56 6.18
CA GLU A 152 12.95 -8.48 5.09
C GLU A 152 13.47 -8.00 3.75
N LYS A 153 13.76 -8.95 2.86
CA LYS A 153 14.22 -8.69 1.49
C LYS A 153 13.30 -9.38 0.50
N TRP A 154 12.61 -8.53 -0.25
CA TRP A 154 11.70 -8.95 -1.30
C TRP A 154 12.28 -8.57 -2.67
N VAL A 155 11.98 -9.34 -3.69
CA VAL A 155 12.36 -9.02 -5.07
C VAL A 155 11.11 -9.08 -5.94
N LEU A 156 10.78 -7.96 -6.56
CA LEU A 156 9.74 -7.89 -7.56
C LEU A 156 10.29 -8.30 -8.91
N VAL A 157 9.78 -9.40 -9.46
CA VAL A 157 10.11 -9.89 -10.79
C VAL A 157 8.93 -9.65 -11.73
N LEU A 158 9.19 -8.99 -12.84
CA LEU A 158 8.22 -8.73 -13.91
C LEU A 158 8.60 -9.55 -15.13
N ASP A 159 7.62 -10.27 -15.69
CA ASP A 159 7.72 -10.96 -16.97
C ASP A 159 7.09 -10.06 -18.04
N LEU A 160 7.93 -9.34 -18.79
CA LEU A 160 7.51 -8.33 -19.76
C LEU A 160 6.83 -8.97 -20.96
N THR A 161 7.30 -10.15 -21.38
CA THR A 161 6.68 -10.89 -22.49
C THR A 161 5.24 -11.28 -22.16
N LYS A 162 4.96 -11.71 -20.93
CA LYS A 162 3.59 -12.00 -20.48
C LYS A 162 2.78 -10.74 -20.19
N ALA A 163 3.40 -9.71 -19.64
CA ALA A 163 2.71 -8.48 -19.26
C ALA A 163 2.33 -7.60 -20.46
N LEU A 164 3.24 -7.46 -21.44
CA LEU A 164 3.12 -6.55 -22.59
C LEU A 164 2.85 -7.28 -23.91
N GLY A 165 2.99 -8.62 -23.93
CA GLY A 165 2.91 -9.46 -25.11
C GLY A 165 4.23 -9.58 -25.88
N GLU A 166 5.23 -8.77 -25.54
CA GLU A 166 6.54 -8.72 -26.19
C GLU A 166 7.60 -8.21 -25.21
N GLY A 167 8.87 -8.55 -25.46
CA GLY A 167 10.00 -7.95 -24.77
C GLY A 167 10.33 -6.56 -25.31
N LEU A 168 10.98 -5.74 -24.49
CA LEU A 168 11.37 -4.38 -24.85
C LEU A 168 12.61 -4.35 -25.73
N ASP A 169 12.63 -3.43 -26.69
CA ASP A 169 13.77 -3.21 -27.57
C ASP A 169 14.87 -2.37 -26.89
N PRO A 170 16.13 -2.47 -27.33
CA PRO A 170 17.21 -1.61 -26.83
C PRO A 170 16.84 -0.12 -26.96
N TYR A 171 17.29 0.70 -26.00
CA TYR A 171 16.98 2.13 -25.87
C TYR A 171 15.55 2.48 -25.44
N GLU A 172 14.65 1.51 -25.26
CA GLU A 172 13.32 1.81 -24.76
C GLU A 172 13.32 2.18 -23.28
N LYS A 173 12.40 3.05 -22.89
CA LYS A 173 12.22 3.48 -21.52
C LYS A 173 11.07 2.70 -20.89
N ILE A 174 11.33 2.12 -19.72
CA ILE A 174 10.34 1.46 -18.88
C ILE A 174 10.22 2.20 -17.56
N THR A 175 8.98 2.41 -17.12
CA THR A 175 8.65 2.94 -15.80
C THR A 175 7.75 1.94 -15.10
N VAL A 176 8.21 1.46 -13.95
CA VAL A 176 7.47 0.57 -13.06
C VAL A 176 7.06 1.38 -11.85
N GLU A 177 5.77 1.41 -11.54
CA GLU A 177 5.21 2.07 -10.37
C GLU A 177 4.58 1.00 -9.48
N VAL A 178 5.12 0.83 -8.28
CA VAL A 178 4.61 -0.08 -7.25
C VAL A 178 3.80 0.76 -6.28
N LYS A 179 2.49 0.55 -6.25
CA LYS A 179 1.57 1.27 -5.37
C LYS A 179 1.12 0.34 -4.23
N PRO A 180 1.63 0.54 -3.00
CA PRO A 180 1.17 -0.19 -1.83
C PRO A 180 -0.26 0.22 -1.44
N PRO A 181 -0.98 -0.58 -0.62
CA PRO A 181 -2.31 -0.24 -0.12
C PRO A 181 -2.34 1.00 0.79
N ALA A 182 -1.25 1.28 1.49
CA ALA A 182 -1.02 2.47 2.28
C ALA A 182 0.44 2.89 2.08
N GLY A 183 0.68 4.19 1.91
CA GLY A 183 2.02 4.72 1.69
C GLY A 183 2.25 5.35 0.31
N ALA A 184 3.44 5.92 0.17
CA ALA A 184 3.87 6.53 -1.08
C ALA A 184 4.13 5.44 -2.16
N PRO A 185 3.67 5.67 -3.41
CA PRO A 185 4.03 4.79 -4.52
C PRO A 185 5.53 4.89 -4.82
N LEU A 186 6.15 3.74 -5.08
CA LEU A 186 7.53 3.66 -5.53
C LEU A 186 7.55 3.67 -7.06
N THR A 187 8.15 4.71 -7.66
CA THR A 187 8.33 4.79 -9.10
C THR A 187 9.80 4.53 -9.47
N VAL A 188 10.02 3.53 -10.30
CA VAL A 188 11.32 3.12 -10.82
C VAL A 188 11.31 3.27 -12.33
N THR A 189 12.17 4.15 -12.84
CA THR A 189 12.30 4.36 -14.29
C THR A 189 13.69 3.93 -14.75
N ARG A 190 13.75 3.10 -15.79
CA ARG A 190 14.98 2.60 -16.39
C ARG A 190 14.93 2.62 -17.91
N VAL A 191 16.09 2.64 -18.53
CA VAL A 191 16.25 2.56 -19.99
C VAL A 191 16.93 1.25 -20.31
N VAL A 192 16.40 0.52 -21.31
CA VAL A 192 17.02 -0.71 -21.79
C VAL A 192 18.37 -0.37 -22.41
N PRO A 193 19.47 -1.01 -21.96
CA PRO A 193 20.79 -0.74 -22.50
C PRO A 193 20.88 -1.13 -23.99
N PRO A 194 21.81 -0.49 -24.73
CA PRO A 194 21.99 -0.72 -26.16
C PRO A 194 22.54 -2.10 -26.50
N ASP A 195 23.29 -2.68 -25.56
CA ASP A 195 23.87 -4.00 -25.70
C ASP A 195 23.14 -5.00 -24.81
N LEU A 196 22.57 -6.01 -25.46
CA LEU A 196 21.89 -7.16 -24.85
C LEU A 196 22.61 -8.43 -25.27
N SER A 197 23.93 -8.45 -25.13
CA SER A 197 24.79 -9.60 -25.41
C SER A 197 24.74 -10.64 -24.28
N GLU A 198 24.62 -10.19 -23.03
CA GLU A 198 24.50 -11.02 -21.84
C GLU A 198 23.05 -11.40 -21.52
N THR A 199 22.86 -12.54 -20.85
CA THR A 199 21.53 -13.00 -20.39
C THR A 199 20.99 -12.13 -19.25
N TYR A 200 21.86 -11.62 -18.38
CA TYR A 200 21.51 -10.73 -17.29
C TYR A 200 22.25 -9.40 -17.46
N VAL A 201 21.50 -8.30 -17.39
CA VAL A 201 22.06 -6.96 -17.53
C VAL A 201 21.60 -6.11 -16.36
N VAL A 202 22.53 -5.40 -15.74
CA VAL A 202 22.19 -4.47 -14.65
C VAL A 202 21.64 -3.17 -15.25
N LEU A 203 20.44 -2.80 -14.84
CA LEU A 203 19.80 -1.54 -15.19
C LEU A 203 20.19 -0.49 -14.14
N GLY A 204 21.17 0.35 -14.49
CA GLY A 204 21.64 1.46 -13.66
C GLY A 204 20.54 2.44 -13.29
#